data_AF-A0AAU1C4Z5-F1
#
_entry.id   AF-A0AAU1C4Z5-F1
#
_cell.length_a   1.000
_cell.length_b   1.000
_cell.length_c   1.000
_cell.angle_alpha   90.00
_cell.angle_beta   90.00
_cell.angle_gamma   90.00
#
_symmetry.space_group_name_H-M   'P 1'
#
loop_
_entity.id
_entity.type
_entity.pdbx_description
1 polymer ?
#
loop_
_entity_poly.entity_id
_entity_poly.type
_entity_poly.pdbx_seq_one_letter_code
_entity_poly.pdbx_strand_id
1 'polypeptide(L)'
;MSTATLPFRIGEPDIECRYPVIIGKDRVIGRAYRWHRDWLVVTTEGEHNLRRPETGTKGIDMAAAYLTQEYAAGRVTAVALDLIRAEDPKPLNGPVPLLHPRMPASDRNIAGARTAFAGLTEHHWRAVLHGFPGSDNPWYLQCELCDWSGVRYWSHHRGRNGQPPSIYRHDGGCIGAEKVRALIPAYQK
;
A
#
# COMPACT_ATOMS: atom_id res chain seq x y z
N MET A 1 24.51 -28.36 -1.72
CA MET A 1 25.28 -27.10 -1.64
C MET A 1 24.52 -26.18 -0.70
N SER A 2 25.16 -25.72 0.37
CA SER A 2 24.53 -24.80 1.33
C SER A 2 24.50 -23.41 0.71
N THR A 3 23.33 -22.93 0.30
CA THR A 3 23.14 -21.54 -0.14
C THR A 3 23.39 -20.67 1.07
N ALA A 4 24.54 -19.98 1.13
CA ALA A 4 24.79 -19.02 2.19
C ALA A 4 23.73 -17.92 2.10
N THR A 5 22.76 -17.94 3.03
CA THR A 5 21.74 -16.90 3.12
C THR A 5 22.43 -15.62 3.59
N LEU A 6 22.63 -14.66 2.67
CA LEU A 6 23.15 -13.36 3.03
C LEU A 6 22.17 -12.69 4.02
N PRO A 7 22.65 -12.13 5.14
CA PRO A 7 21.79 -11.44 6.07
C PRO A 7 21.18 -10.19 5.41
N PHE A 8 19.86 -10.04 5.55
CA PHE A 8 19.10 -8.91 5.03
C PHE A 8 18.23 -8.29 6.12
N ARG A 9 17.76 -7.07 5.86
CA ARG A 9 16.69 -6.41 6.62
C ARG A 9 15.68 -5.78 5.67
N ILE A 10 14.44 -5.67 6.14
CA ILE A 10 13.39 -4.92 5.44
C ILE A 10 13.45 -3.47 5.92
N GLY A 11 13.51 -2.52 4.99
CA GLY A 11 13.44 -1.09 5.32
C GLY A 11 12.01 -0.56 5.34
N GLU A 12 11.89 0.73 5.69
CA GLU A 12 10.61 1.42 5.68
C GLU A 12 10.03 1.48 4.26
N PRO A 13 8.73 1.20 4.09
CA PRO A 13 8.09 1.24 2.80
C PRO A 13 7.92 2.66 2.28
N ASP A 14 7.82 2.78 0.95
CA ASP A 14 7.29 3.99 0.33
C ASP A 14 5.75 4.10 0.44
N ILE A 15 5.21 5.16 -0.14
CA ILE A 15 3.77 5.47 -0.17
C ILE A 15 2.91 4.43 -0.90
N GLU A 16 3.50 3.56 -1.73
CA GLU A 16 2.82 2.44 -2.40
C GLU A 16 3.03 1.12 -1.64
N CYS A 17 3.56 1.18 -0.41
CA CYS A 17 3.97 0.02 0.38
C CYS A 17 5.02 -0.85 -0.32
N ARG A 18 5.97 -0.24 -1.02
CA ARG A 18 7.15 -0.94 -1.57
C ARG A 18 8.29 -0.91 -0.56
N TYR A 19 8.58 -2.07 0.01
CA TYR A 19 9.57 -2.27 1.05
C TYR A 19 10.96 -2.53 0.44
N PRO A 20 11.97 -1.68 0.67
CA PRO A 20 13.31 -1.97 0.21
C PRO A 20 13.91 -3.13 0.99
N VAL A 21 14.52 -4.08 0.29
CA VAL A 21 15.27 -5.20 0.88
C VAL A 21 16.75 -4.83 0.88
N ILE A 22 17.32 -4.74 2.09
CA ILE A 22 18.63 -4.14 2.32
C ILE A 22 19.60 -5.21 2.81
N ILE A 23 20.77 -5.29 2.17
CA ILE A 23 21.91 -6.07 2.61
C ILE A 23 22.98 -5.15 3.20
N GLY A 24 23.77 -5.68 4.14
CA GLY A 24 24.76 -4.87 4.85
C GLY A 24 24.12 -3.67 5.53
N LYS A 25 24.74 -2.49 5.39
CA LYS A 25 24.28 -1.25 6.05
C LYS A 25 23.24 -0.50 5.22
N ASP A 26 23.50 -0.31 3.93
CA ASP A 26 22.86 0.70 3.07
C ASP A 26 22.71 0.29 1.61
N ARG A 27 22.75 -1.01 1.30
CA ARG A 27 22.65 -1.52 -0.07
C ARG A 27 21.30 -2.19 -0.32
N VAL A 28 20.50 -1.66 -1.22
CA VAL A 28 19.18 -2.20 -1.58
C VAL A 28 19.32 -3.12 -2.79
N ILE A 29 18.83 -4.35 -2.69
CA ILE A 29 18.87 -5.36 -3.77
C ILE A 29 17.55 -5.45 -4.56
N GLY A 30 16.53 -4.72 -4.11
CA GLY A 30 15.22 -4.65 -4.73
C GLY A 30 14.17 -4.11 -3.76
N ARG A 31 12.95 -3.94 -4.24
CA ARG A 31 11.77 -3.58 -3.44
C ARG A 31 10.73 -4.67 -3.54
N ALA A 32 10.20 -5.12 -2.40
CA ALA A 32 9.13 -6.08 -2.32
C ALA A 32 7.81 -5.38 -1.99
N TYR A 33 6.72 -5.79 -2.61
CA TYR A 33 5.41 -5.22 -2.34
C TYR A 33 4.29 -6.19 -2.65
N ARG A 34 3.11 -5.93 -2.09
CA ARG A 34 1.91 -6.74 -2.29
C ARG A 34 0.97 -6.04 -3.25
N TRP A 35 0.53 -6.76 -4.28
CA TRP A 35 -0.55 -6.31 -5.15
C TRP A 35 -1.62 -7.41 -5.24
N HIS A 36 -2.80 -7.08 -4.75
CA HIS A 36 -3.84 -8.03 -4.39
C HIS A 36 -3.28 -9.16 -3.52
N ARG A 37 -3.38 -10.42 -3.95
CA ARG A 37 -2.94 -11.56 -3.15
C ARG A 37 -1.49 -11.96 -3.43
N ASP A 38 -0.90 -11.40 -4.47
CA ASP A 38 0.43 -11.75 -4.94
C ASP A 38 1.48 -10.83 -4.32
N TRP A 39 2.68 -11.38 -4.17
CA TRP A 39 3.88 -10.62 -3.84
C TRP A 39 4.70 -10.41 -5.09
N LEU A 40 5.18 -9.19 -5.26
CA LEU A 40 5.99 -8.77 -6.38
C LEU A 40 7.29 -8.19 -5.87
N VAL A 41 8.31 -8.25 -6.71
CA VAL A 41 9.59 -7.60 -6.49
C VAL A 41 9.94 -6.72 -7.67
N VAL A 42 10.56 -5.57 -7.40
CA VAL A 42 11.12 -4.67 -8.40
C VAL A 42 12.62 -4.60 -8.18
N THR A 43 13.39 -4.90 -9.21
CA THR A 43 14.85 -4.87 -9.22
C THR A 43 15.36 -3.98 -10.35
N THR A 44 16.67 -3.93 -10.53
CA THR A 44 17.30 -3.27 -11.70
C THR A 44 16.92 -3.92 -13.03
N GLU A 45 16.53 -5.19 -13.02
CA GLU A 45 16.10 -5.95 -14.20
C GLU A 45 14.59 -5.83 -14.50
N GLY A 46 13.82 -5.23 -13.59
CA GLY A 46 12.39 -5.01 -13.74
C GLY A 46 11.53 -5.65 -12.64
N GLU A 47 10.25 -5.83 -12.94
CA GLU A 47 9.25 -6.36 -12.01
C GLU A 47 9.03 -7.85 -12.21
N HIS A 48 8.96 -8.61 -11.11
CA HIS A 48 8.66 -10.03 -11.13
C HIS A 48 7.56 -10.38 -10.12
N ASN A 49 6.62 -11.25 -10.52
CA ASN A 49 5.51 -11.69 -9.68
C ASN A 49 5.81 -13.07 -9.07
N LEU A 50 6.01 -13.10 -7.75
CA LEU A 50 6.29 -14.29 -6.95
C LEU A 50 5.04 -15.07 -6.54
N ARG A 51 3.87 -14.62 -6.99
CA ARG A 51 2.55 -15.15 -6.65
C ARG A 51 2.23 -15.02 -5.17
N ARG A 52 1.12 -15.63 -4.78
CA ARG A 52 0.70 -15.72 -3.39
C ARG A 52 1.64 -16.67 -2.62
N PRO A 53 2.13 -16.28 -1.44
CA PRO A 53 2.91 -17.18 -0.59
C PRO A 53 2.06 -18.35 -0.12
N GLU A 54 2.72 -19.47 0.17
CA GLU A 54 2.11 -20.60 0.85
C GLU A 54 1.55 -20.19 2.22
N THR A 55 0.55 -20.94 2.68
CA THR A 55 -0.08 -20.70 3.99
C THR A 55 0.95 -20.78 5.11
N GLY A 56 0.99 -19.76 5.97
CA GLY A 56 1.95 -19.66 7.07
C GLY A 56 3.23 -18.88 6.73
N THR A 57 3.52 -18.67 5.44
CA THR A 57 4.66 -17.86 5.01
C THR A 57 4.28 -16.39 4.91
N LYS A 58 5.04 -15.53 5.57
CA LYS A 58 4.95 -14.08 5.37
C LYS A 58 5.51 -13.74 3.99
N GLY A 59 4.70 -13.14 3.13
CA GLY A 59 5.14 -12.89 1.75
C GLY A 59 6.28 -11.89 1.62
N ILE A 60 6.45 -10.97 2.59
CA ILE A 60 7.63 -10.08 2.62
C ILE A 60 8.93 -10.87 2.82
N ASP A 61 8.90 -11.90 3.67
CA ASP A 61 10.06 -12.74 3.93
C ASP A 61 10.37 -13.62 2.71
N MET A 62 9.34 -14.16 2.05
CA MET A 62 9.48 -14.87 0.77
C MET A 62 10.12 -13.98 -0.31
N ALA A 63 9.64 -12.74 -0.44
CA ALA A 63 10.16 -11.79 -1.42
C ALA A 63 11.61 -11.38 -1.14
N ALA A 64 11.96 -11.17 0.12
CA ALA A 64 13.32 -10.86 0.53
C ALA A 64 14.29 -12.04 0.34
N ALA A 65 13.84 -13.27 0.63
CA ALA A 65 14.60 -14.47 0.36
C ALA A 65 14.87 -14.64 -1.14
N TYR A 66 13.85 -14.44 -1.99
CA TYR A 66 14.01 -14.46 -3.44
C TYR A 66 15.05 -13.43 -3.90
N LEU A 67 14.91 -12.17 -3.50
CA LEU A 67 15.86 -11.10 -3.88
C LEU A 67 17.30 -11.43 -3.45
N THR A 68 17.46 -11.99 -2.26
CA THR A 68 18.78 -12.41 -1.75
C THR A 68 19.41 -13.50 -2.61
N GLN A 69 18.61 -14.46 -3.08
CA GLN A 69 19.07 -15.51 -3.99
C GLN A 69 19.44 -14.97 -5.37
N GLU A 70 18.62 -14.06 -5.92
CA GLU A 70 18.93 -13.40 -7.20
C GLU A 70 20.23 -12.58 -7.11
N TYR A 71 20.44 -11.87 -6.00
CA TYR A 71 21.66 -11.09 -5.78
C TYR A 71 22.89 -12.00 -5.61
N ALA A 72 22.78 -13.05 -4.80
CA ALA A 72 23.86 -14.02 -4.61
C ALA A 72 24.24 -14.74 -5.92
N ALA A 73 23.27 -14.93 -6.82
CA ALA A 73 23.49 -15.47 -8.15
C ALA A 73 23.99 -14.45 -9.18
N GLY A 74 24.19 -13.18 -8.79
CA GLY A 74 24.66 -12.11 -9.66
C GLY A 74 23.65 -11.64 -10.71
N ARG A 75 22.36 -11.98 -10.57
CA ARG A 75 21.30 -11.60 -11.51
C ARG A 75 20.70 -10.23 -11.25
N VAL A 76 20.87 -9.71 -10.04
CA VAL A 76 20.46 -8.34 -9.68
C VAL A 76 21.61 -7.64 -9.00
N THR A 77 21.66 -6.32 -9.17
CA THR A 77 22.69 -5.47 -8.58
C THR A 77 22.13 -4.68 -7.40
N ALA A 78 23.00 -4.34 -6.46
CA ALA A 78 22.62 -3.51 -5.32
C ALA A 78 22.81 -2.03 -5.62
N VAL A 79 21.85 -1.22 -5.19
CA VAL A 79 21.87 0.24 -5.29
C VAL A 79 21.97 0.86 -3.90
N ALA A 80 22.48 2.09 -3.81
CA ALA A 80 22.57 2.77 -2.52
C ALA A 80 21.17 3.14 -1.99
N LEU A 81 20.95 2.97 -0.68
CA LEU A 81 19.65 3.19 -0.03
C LEU A 81 19.14 4.63 -0.16
N ASP A 82 20.04 5.61 -0.20
CA ASP A 82 19.72 7.02 -0.39
C ASP A 82 19.14 7.35 -1.77
N LEU A 83 19.43 6.53 -2.79
CA LEU A 83 18.85 6.63 -4.13
C LEU A 83 17.46 6.00 -4.24
N ILE A 84 17.04 5.20 -3.25
CA ILE A 84 15.75 4.48 -3.22
C ILE A 84 14.78 5.08 -2.20
N ARG A 85 15.10 6.24 -1.63
CA ARG A 85 14.25 6.91 -0.63
C ARG A 85 12.82 7.05 -1.13
N ALA A 86 11.87 6.83 -0.22
CA ALA A 86 10.47 7.05 -0.48
C ALA A 86 10.29 8.47 -1.04
N GLU A 87 9.79 8.56 -2.27
CA GLU A 87 9.43 9.85 -2.83
C GLU A 87 8.34 10.46 -1.95
N ASP A 88 8.49 11.75 -1.64
CA ASP A 88 7.40 12.47 -1.02
C ASP A 88 6.19 12.39 -1.95
N PRO A 89 5.00 12.03 -1.41
CA PRO A 89 3.80 11.96 -2.22
C PRO A 89 3.60 13.32 -2.88
N LYS A 90 3.35 13.30 -4.20
CA LYS A 90 2.94 14.48 -4.95
C LYS A 90 1.45 14.37 -5.24
N PRO A 91 0.57 14.90 -4.36
CA PRO A 91 -0.86 14.95 -4.61
C PRO A 91 -1.17 15.47 -6.01
N LEU A 92 -2.12 14.82 -6.68
CA LEU A 92 -2.69 15.33 -7.91
C LEU A 92 -3.48 16.60 -7.61
N ASN A 93 -3.10 17.70 -8.26
CA ASN A 93 -3.89 18.92 -8.29
C ASN A 93 -5.05 18.72 -9.27
N GLY A 94 -6.23 18.33 -8.75
CA GLY A 94 -7.43 18.14 -9.54
C GLY A 94 -8.12 16.79 -9.29
N PRO A 95 -8.98 16.33 -10.21
CA PRO A 95 -9.67 15.06 -10.06
C PRO A 95 -8.68 13.90 -10.18
N VAL A 96 -8.75 12.96 -9.23
CA VAL A 96 -8.05 11.68 -9.36
C VAL A 96 -8.78 10.78 -10.36
N PRO A 97 -8.06 9.94 -11.14
CA PRO A 97 -8.70 8.92 -11.96
C PRO A 97 -9.61 8.00 -11.14
N LEU A 98 -10.61 7.37 -11.76
CA LEU A 98 -11.50 6.45 -11.05
C LEU A 98 -10.78 5.18 -10.59
N LEU A 99 -9.83 4.68 -11.39
CA LEU A 99 -9.09 3.44 -11.12
C LEU A 99 -7.59 3.72 -11.00
N HIS A 100 -6.91 2.95 -10.16
CA HIS A 100 -5.46 2.89 -10.17
C HIS A 100 -4.95 2.40 -11.55
N PRO A 101 -3.81 2.89 -12.08
CA PRO A 101 -3.32 2.47 -13.41
C PRO A 101 -3.12 0.95 -13.59
N ARG A 102 -2.79 0.23 -12.52
CA ARG A 102 -2.67 -1.24 -12.48
C ARG A 102 -4.01 -1.99 -12.43
N MET A 103 -5.14 -1.30 -12.32
CA MET A 103 -6.47 -1.93 -12.27
C MET A 103 -7.08 -2.04 -13.67
N PRO A 104 -7.47 -3.24 -14.13
CA PRO A 104 -8.21 -3.38 -15.37
C PRO A 104 -9.55 -2.64 -15.33
N ALA A 105 -9.91 -1.94 -16.40
CA ALA A 105 -11.19 -1.25 -16.54
C ALA A 105 -12.33 -2.23 -16.89
N SER A 106 -12.72 -3.06 -15.92
CA SER A 106 -13.90 -3.93 -16.01
C SER A 106 -15.10 -3.34 -15.28
N ASP A 107 -16.32 -3.71 -15.67
CA ASP A 107 -17.55 -3.25 -15.01
C ASP A 107 -17.53 -3.50 -13.50
N ARG A 108 -17.02 -4.66 -13.08
CA ARG A 108 -16.85 -5.02 -11.67
C ARG A 108 -15.90 -4.05 -10.94
N ASN A 109 -14.78 -3.70 -11.56
CA ASN A 109 -13.81 -2.80 -10.96
C ASN A 109 -14.34 -1.35 -10.93
N ILE A 110 -15.03 -0.92 -11.98
CA ILE A 110 -15.69 0.38 -12.06
C ILE A 110 -16.78 0.51 -10.98
N ALA A 111 -17.64 -0.50 -10.83
CA ALA A 111 -18.65 -0.52 -9.79
C ALA A 111 -18.02 -0.48 -8.39
N GLY A 112 -17.00 -1.31 -8.14
CA GLY A 112 -16.25 -1.31 -6.89
C GLY A 112 -15.58 0.04 -6.59
N ALA A 113 -15.03 0.71 -7.60
CA ALA A 113 -14.44 2.03 -7.48
C ALA A 113 -15.49 3.07 -7.10
N ARG A 114 -16.65 3.09 -7.77
CA ARG A 114 -17.75 4.01 -7.44
C ARG A 114 -18.22 3.84 -6.00
N THR A 115 -18.39 2.60 -5.53
CA THR A 115 -18.70 2.32 -4.12
C THR A 115 -17.60 2.83 -3.20
N ALA A 116 -16.33 2.62 -3.56
CA ALA A 116 -15.22 3.07 -2.76
C ALA A 116 -15.16 4.60 -2.64
N PHE A 117 -15.27 5.32 -3.75
CA PHE A 117 -15.29 6.79 -3.75
C PHE A 117 -16.50 7.35 -2.99
N ALA A 118 -17.70 6.79 -3.17
CA ALA A 118 -18.87 7.21 -2.40
C ALA A 118 -18.64 7.08 -0.89
N GLY A 119 -18.06 5.96 -0.44
CA GLY A 119 -17.75 5.77 0.97
C GLY A 119 -16.55 6.58 1.46
N LEU A 120 -15.58 6.90 0.60
CA LEU A 120 -14.55 7.90 0.93
C LEU A 120 -15.20 9.25 1.22
N THR A 121 -16.09 9.73 0.34
CA THR A 121 -16.83 10.98 0.54
C THR A 121 -17.69 10.95 1.80
N GLU A 122 -18.46 9.88 2.01
CA GLU A 122 -19.30 9.70 3.21
C GLU A 122 -18.49 9.80 4.50
N HIS A 123 -17.25 9.32 4.47
CA HIS A 123 -16.35 9.30 5.64
C HIS A 123 -15.26 10.37 5.59
N HIS A 124 -15.40 11.42 4.77
CA HIS A 124 -14.45 12.54 4.68
C HIS A 124 -13.00 12.10 4.46
N TRP A 125 -12.83 11.18 3.51
CA TRP A 125 -11.55 10.77 2.97
C TRP A 125 -11.44 11.22 1.51
N ARG A 126 -10.24 11.59 1.11
CA ARG A 126 -9.92 11.91 -0.27
C ARG A 126 -8.76 11.07 -0.76
N ALA A 127 -8.92 10.45 -1.92
CA ALA A 127 -7.80 9.90 -2.66
C ALA A 127 -7.01 11.04 -3.31
N VAL A 128 -5.68 11.03 -3.17
CA VAL A 128 -4.84 12.16 -3.62
C VAL A 128 -3.75 11.81 -4.63
N LEU A 129 -3.39 10.54 -4.80
CA LEU A 129 -2.35 10.14 -5.78
C LEU A 129 -2.92 9.44 -7.01
N HIS A 130 -3.87 8.54 -6.80
CA HIS A 130 -4.41 7.68 -7.84
C HIS A 130 -5.82 7.22 -7.49
N GLY A 131 -6.50 6.62 -8.47
CA GLY A 131 -7.82 6.04 -8.29
C GLY A 131 -7.87 4.78 -7.42
N PHE A 132 -9.04 4.16 -7.39
CA PHE A 132 -9.29 2.98 -6.56
C PHE A 132 -8.36 1.82 -6.95
N PRO A 133 -7.54 1.29 -6.02
CA PRO A 133 -6.59 0.23 -6.31
C PRO A 133 -7.17 -1.18 -6.08
N GLY A 134 -8.45 -1.30 -5.73
CA GLY A 134 -9.00 -2.53 -5.19
C GLY A 134 -9.01 -2.55 -3.66
N SER A 135 -9.85 -3.38 -3.05
CA SER A 135 -10.10 -3.30 -1.60
C SER A 135 -8.90 -3.64 -0.73
N ASP A 136 -8.04 -4.54 -1.19
CA ASP A 136 -6.94 -5.11 -0.41
C ASP A 136 -5.58 -4.48 -0.73
N ASN A 137 -5.57 -3.38 -1.49
CA ASN A 137 -4.36 -2.70 -1.91
C ASN A 137 -4.16 -1.38 -1.15
N PRO A 138 -2.89 -0.97 -0.93
CA PRO A 138 -2.55 0.35 -0.41
C PRO A 138 -3.24 1.44 -1.21
N TRP A 139 -3.86 2.38 -0.52
CA TRP A 139 -4.43 3.59 -1.11
C TRP A 139 -4.00 4.79 -0.29
N TYR A 140 -3.26 5.71 -0.90
CA TYR A 140 -2.85 6.93 -0.23
C TYR A 140 -4.02 7.91 -0.14
N LEU A 141 -4.49 8.14 1.07
CA LEU A 141 -5.65 8.97 1.38
C LEU A 141 -5.27 10.16 2.25
N GLN A 142 -6.04 11.23 2.12
CA GLN A 142 -6.03 12.39 2.98
C GLN A 142 -7.35 12.46 3.75
N CYS A 143 -7.29 12.80 5.03
CA CYS A 143 -8.47 13.15 5.81
C CYS A 143 -8.96 14.54 5.39
N GLU A 144 -10.25 14.73 5.15
CA GLU A 144 -10.80 16.06 4.85
C GLU A 144 -11.20 16.83 6.12
N LEU A 145 -11.05 16.22 7.30
CA LEU A 145 -11.38 16.82 8.59
C LEU A 145 -10.13 17.33 9.35
N CYS A 146 -8.93 16.94 8.94
CA CYS A 146 -7.65 17.35 9.52
C CYS A 146 -6.50 17.18 8.51
N ASP A 147 -5.27 17.54 8.89
CA ASP A 147 -4.11 17.48 7.99
C ASP A 147 -3.50 16.07 7.81
N TRP A 148 -4.15 15.02 8.32
CA TRP A 148 -3.60 13.67 8.21
C TRP A 148 -3.64 13.15 6.78
N SER A 149 -2.51 12.60 6.32
CA SER A 149 -2.44 11.81 5.08
C SER A 149 -1.58 10.57 5.26
N GLY A 150 -1.89 9.53 4.49
CA GLY A 150 -1.13 8.29 4.54
C GLY A 150 -1.83 7.11 3.87
N VAL A 151 -1.19 5.95 3.95
CA VAL A 151 -1.73 4.72 3.37
C VAL A 151 -2.87 4.17 4.21
N ARG A 152 -3.96 3.83 3.54
CA ARG A 152 -5.12 3.09 4.06
C ARG A 152 -5.52 1.96 3.11
N TYR A 153 -6.36 1.06 3.59
CA TYR A 153 -6.89 -0.07 2.81
C TYR A 153 -8.41 0.03 2.78
N TRP A 154 -9.02 0.06 1.59
CA TRP A 154 -10.47 0.23 1.48
C TRP A 154 -11.27 -0.89 2.19
N SER A 155 -10.73 -2.11 2.25
CA SER A 155 -11.30 -3.23 3.01
C SER A 155 -11.48 -2.94 4.52
N HIS A 156 -10.76 -1.94 5.05
CA HIS A 156 -10.84 -1.47 6.42
C HIS A 156 -11.68 -0.19 6.60
N HIS A 157 -12.02 0.49 5.49
CA HIS A 157 -12.76 1.76 5.46
C HIS A 157 -14.21 1.62 4.97
N ARG A 158 -14.61 0.47 4.41
CA ARG A 158 -15.95 0.28 3.85
C ARG A 158 -17.06 -0.11 4.84
N GLY A 159 -16.74 -0.21 6.14
CA GLY A 159 -17.65 -0.84 7.11
C GLY A 159 -17.88 -2.34 6.85
N ARG A 160 -18.65 -3.00 7.71
CA ARG A 160 -19.04 -4.43 7.54
C ARG A 160 -20.43 -4.66 8.12
N ASN A 161 -21.21 -5.55 7.50
CA ASN A 161 -22.52 -5.97 8.00
C ASN A 161 -23.49 -4.81 8.28
N GLY A 162 -23.49 -3.80 7.41
CA GLY A 162 -24.33 -2.59 7.56
C GLY A 162 -23.83 -1.59 8.60
N GLN A 163 -22.73 -1.90 9.30
CA GLN A 163 -22.11 -0.99 10.27
C GLN A 163 -21.03 -0.13 9.61
N PRO A 164 -20.87 1.13 10.02
CA PRO A 164 -19.80 1.99 9.53
C PRO A 164 -18.40 1.43 9.91
N PRO A 165 -17.32 1.84 9.22
CA PRO A 165 -15.96 1.49 9.64
C PRO A 165 -15.69 2.02 11.04
N SER A 166 -14.73 1.41 11.77
CA SER A 166 -14.34 1.89 13.09
C SER A 166 -14.04 3.41 13.09
N ILE A 167 -14.56 4.14 14.08
CA ILE A 167 -14.30 5.57 14.21
C ILE A 167 -12.81 5.90 14.36
N TYR A 168 -12.06 4.94 14.88
CA TYR A 168 -10.61 4.97 15.01
C TYR A 168 -9.86 5.01 13.67
N ARG A 169 -10.57 4.97 12.53
CA ARG A 169 -9.97 5.27 11.23
C ARG A 169 -9.54 6.74 11.11
N HIS A 170 -10.15 7.63 11.89
CA HIS A 170 -9.72 9.01 12.10
C HIS A 170 -8.84 9.18 13.36
N ASP A 171 -8.12 8.15 13.83
CA ASP A 171 -7.24 8.32 15.00
C ASP A 171 -5.91 9.01 14.71
N GLY A 172 -5.22 9.41 15.79
CA GLY A 172 -3.84 9.89 15.73
C GLY A 172 -3.69 11.40 15.58
N GLY A 173 -4.57 12.19 16.21
CA GLY A 173 -4.53 13.65 16.15
C GLY A 173 -5.51 14.29 15.17
N CYS A 174 -6.48 13.52 14.65
CA CYS A 174 -7.66 14.13 14.03
C CYS A 174 -8.49 14.90 15.08
N ILE A 175 -9.60 15.48 14.64
CA ILE A 175 -10.49 16.34 15.43
C ILE A 175 -11.18 15.68 16.64
N GLY A 176 -10.85 14.42 16.96
CA GLY A 176 -11.39 13.66 18.08
C GLY A 176 -12.69 12.92 17.74
N ALA A 177 -12.91 11.79 18.40
CA ALA A 177 -14.01 10.87 18.11
C ALA A 177 -15.40 11.53 18.22
N GLU A 178 -15.63 12.40 19.20
CA GLU A 178 -16.92 13.08 19.36
C GLU A 178 -17.26 13.98 18.16
N LYS A 179 -16.30 14.78 17.69
CA LYS A 179 -16.51 15.64 16.52
C LYS A 179 -16.68 14.81 15.24
N VAL A 180 -15.94 13.70 15.11
CA VAL A 180 -16.13 12.76 14.02
C VAL A 180 -17.56 12.19 14.02
N ARG A 181 -18.11 11.78 15.18
CA ARG A 181 -19.51 11.33 15.27
C ARG A 181 -20.51 12.43 14.88
N ALA A 182 -20.23 13.67 15.29
CA ALA A 182 -21.10 14.81 14.99
C ALA A 182 -21.09 15.18 13.50
N LEU A 183 -19.97 15.01 12.79
CA LEU A 183 -19.81 15.42 11.39
C LEU A 183 -20.13 14.34 10.38
N ILE A 184 -20.02 13.05 10.74
CA ILE A 184 -20.22 11.93 9.82
C ILE A 184 -21.56 11.26 10.12
N PRO A 185 -22.58 11.42 9.25
CA PRO A 185 -23.93 10.90 9.49
C PRO A 185 -23.98 9.38 9.71
N ALA A 186 -23.05 8.63 9.12
CA ALA A 186 -22.95 7.19 9.29
C ALA A 186 -22.74 6.74 10.75
N TYR A 187 -22.19 7.61 11.62
CA TYR A 187 -21.94 7.32 13.04
C TYR A 187 -23.07 7.74 13.99
N GLN A 188 -24.15 8.31 13.47
CA GLN A 188 -25.27 8.84 14.26
C GLN A 188 -26.47 7.88 14.33
N LYS A 189 -26.36 6.73 13.67
CA LYS A 189 -27.40 5.71 13.55
C LYS A 189 -27.34 4.70 14.67
#